data_AF-A0A2H4ZB48-F1
#
_entry.id   AF-A0A2H4ZB48-F1
#
_cell.length_a   1.000
_cell.length_b   1.000
_cell.length_c   1.000
_cell.angle_alpha   90.00
_cell.angle_beta   90.00
_cell.angle_gamma   90.00
#
_symmetry.space_group_name_H-M   'P 1'
#
loop_
_entity.id
_entity.type
_entity.pdbx_description
1 polymer ?
#
loop_
_entity_poly.entity_id
_entity_poly.type
_entity_poly.pdbx_seq_one_letter_code
_entity_poly.pdbx_strand_id
1 'polypeptide(L)'
;MKLVIAAVLLTLFIVVKAELTLEQLKKLKVHRENCIKESGADPEVVAKARTGNIVEDPKLQEHLLCMFKRIGFMSEEGKIQRDVLRRKLVDVIKDEELADKLIGECVVEASTSQLTALESFKCFFTKTGLPIV
;
A
#
# COMPACT_ATOMS: atom_id res chain seq x y z
N MET A 1 15.41 -34.00 -26.30
CA MET A 1 14.63 -32.79 -26.65
C MET A 1 14.49 -31.96 -25.38
N LYS A 2 15.28 -30.89 -25.29
CA LYS A 2 15.21 -29.87 -24.24
C LYS A 2 14.10 -28.88 -24.63
N LEU A 3 13.56 -28.15 -23.65
CA LEU A 3 12.59 -27.04 -23.76
C LEU A 3 11.12 -27.46 -23.64
N VAL A 4 10.62 -27.53 -22.40
CA VAL A 4 9.50 -26.67 -21.98
C VAL A 4 9.78 -26.27 -20.53
N ILE A 5 10.64 -25.25 -20.41
CA ILE A 5 10.74 -24.41 -19.24
C ILE A 5 9.47 -23.55 -19.27
N ALA A 6 8.33 -24.11 -18.86
CA ALA A 6 7.18 -23.32 -18.49
C ALA A 6 7.32 -23.09 -16.99
N ALA A 7 8.17 -22.12 -16.65
CA ALA A 7 8.18 -21.50 -15.34
C ALA A 7 6.77 -20.92 -15.10
N VAL A 8 5.87 -21.78 -14.61
CA VAL A 8 4.69 -21.34 -13.90
C VAL A 8 5.25 -20.68 -12.65
N LEU A 9 5.53 -19.39 -12.75
CA LEU A 9 5.65 -18.48 -11.63
C LEU A 9 4.33 -18.59 -10.88
N LEU A 10 4.24 -19.60 -10.01
CA LEU A 10 3.28 -19.72 -8.92
C LEU A 10 3.51 -18.51 -8.04
N THR A 11 2.95 -17.38 -8.46
CA THR A 11 2.69 -16.26 -7.59
C THR A 11 1.69 -16.81 -6.57
N LEU A 12 2.22 -17.20 -5.42
CA LEU A 12 1.46 -17.52 -4.22
C LEU A 12 0.61 -16.29 -3.88
N PHE A 13 -0.60 -16.22 -4.42
CA PHE A 13 -1.61 -15.30 -3.95
C PHE A 13 -2.05 -15.78 -2.58
N ILE A 14 -1.40 -15.26 -1.54
CA ILE A 14 -1.84 -15.46 -0.16
C ILE A 14 -3.12 -14.64 -0.02
N VAL A 15 -4.27 -15.31 0.09
CA VAL A 15 -5.54 -14.64 0.38
C VAL A 15 -5.53 -14.28 1.86
N VAL A 16 -5.05 -13.07 2.16
CA VAL A 16 -5.03 -12.53 3.52
C VAL A 16 -6.43 -12.06 3.89
N LYS A 17 -6.93 -12.45 5.07
CA LYS A 17 -8.14 -11.85 5.65
C LYS A 17 -7.72 -10.66 6.51
N ALA A 18 -7.68 -9.48 5.91
CA ALA A 18 -7.49 -8.23 6.63
C ALA A 18 -8.84 -7.69 7.12
N GLU A 19 -8.94 -7.41 8.41
CA GLU A 19 -10.16 -6.83 9.00
C GLU A 19 -9.87 -5.45 9.58
N LEU A 20 -10.55 -4.43 9.05
CA LEU A 20 -10.54 -3.08 9.60
C LEU A 20 -11.80 -2.85 10.42
N THR A 21 -11.65 -2.19 11.57
CA THR A 21 -12.77 -1.72 12.38
C THR A 21 -13.51 -0.56 11.68
N LEU A 22 -14.78 -0.35 12.03
CA LEU A 22 -15.59 0.76 11.49
C LEU A 22 -14.92 2.13 11.71
N GLU A 23 -14.27 2.33 12.86
CA GLU A 23 -13.58 3.58 13.17
C GLU A 23 -12.32 3.77 12.30
N GLN A 24 -11.58 2.71 12.01
CA GLN A 24 -10.46 2.78 11.06
C GLN A 24 -10.95 3.11 9.65
N LEU A 25 -12.05 2.50 9.20
CA LEU A 25 -12.64 2.78 7.88
C LEU A 25 -13.10 4.24 7.76
N LYS A 26 -13.77 4.78 8.79
CA LYS A 26 -14.17 6.20 8.82
C LYS A 26 -12.96 7.12 8.73
N LYS A 27 -11.90 6.85 9.50
CA LYS A 27 -10.65 7.64 9.45
C LYS A 27 -9.99 7.59 8.08
N LEU A 28 -9.88 6.40 7.48
CA LEU A 28 -9.33 6.23 6.13
C LEU A 28 -10.15 6.99 5.08
N LYS A 29 -11.47 7.02 5.22
CA LYS A 29 -12.34 7.82 4.33
C LYS A 29 -12.05 9.32 4.47
N VAL A 30 -12.01 9.84 5.69
CA VAL A 30 -11.71 11.26 5.95
C VAL A 30 -10.33 11.65 5.44
N HIS A 31 -9.31 10.83 5.71
CA HIS A 31 -7.95 11.09 5.22
C HIS A 31 -7.91 11.12 3.70
N ARG A 32 -8.59 10.20 3.03
CA ARG A 32 -8.66 10.16 1.57
C ARG A 32 -9.33 11.38 0.98
N GLU A 33 -10.46 11.81 1.52
CA GLU A 33 -11.15 13.02 1.06
C GLU A 33 -10.25 14.25 1.18
N ASN A 34 -9.50 14.37 2.29
CA ASN A 34 -8.54 15.45 2.47
C ASN A 34 -7.34 15.33 1.51
N CYS A 35 -6.78 14.12 1.35
CA CYS A 35 -5.65 13.90 0.44
C CYS A 35 -6.02 14.09 -1.02
N ILE A 36 -7.25 13.77 -1.44
CA ILE A 36 -7.75 14.10 -2.79
C ILE A 36 -7.76 15.63 -2.99
N LYS A 37 -8.24 16.40 -2.00
CA LYS A 37 -8.25 17.86 -2.06
C LYS A 37 -6.83 18.45 -2.12
N GLU A 38 -5.89 17.87 -1.36
CA GLU A 38 -4.51 18.37 -1.28
C GLU A 38 -3.68 18.00 -2.52
N SER A 39 -3.78 16.76 -3.01
CA SER A 39 -3.01 16.32 -4.17
C SER A 39 -3.64 16.71 -5.50
N GLY A 40 -4.94 17.02 -5.51
CA GLY A 40 -5.72 17.24 -6.73
C GLY A 40 -5.86 16.00 -7.60
N ALA A 41 -5.68 14.80 -7.03
CA ALA A 41 -5.84 13.52 -7.71
C ALA A 41 -7.29 13.30 -8.16
N ASP A 42 -7.43 12.64 -9.31
CA ASP A 42 -8.74 12.24 -9.82
C ASP A 42 -9.35 11.17 -8.88
N PRO A 43 -10.55 11.40 -8.32
CA PRO A 43 -11.24 10.42 -7.48
C PRO A 43 -11.42 9.04 -8.14
N GLU A 44 -11.58 8.99 -9.47
CA GLU A 44 -11.71 7.73 -10.20
C GLU A 44 -10.38 6.97 -10.24
N VAL A 45 -9.27 7.67 -10.44
CA VAL A 45 -7.92 7.09 -10.38
C VAL A 45 -7.62 6.53 -8.99
N VAL A 46 -7.97 7.29 -7.94
CA VAL A 46 -7.83 6.83 -6.54
C VAL A 46 -8.72 5.60 -6.27
N ALA A 47 -9.96 5.59 -6.78
CA ALA A 47 -10.87 4.46 -6.62
C ALA A 47 -10.35 3.18 -7.31
N LYS A 48 -9.80 3.30 -8.51
CA LYS A 48 -9.17 2.20 -9.27
C LYS A 48 -7.92 1.67 -8.58
N ALA A 49 -7.07 2.56 -8.04
CA ALA A 49 -5.86 2.18 -7.33
C ALA A 49 -6.16 1.31 -6.10
N ARG A 50 -7.23 1.63 -5.37
CA ARG A 50 -7.70 0.86 -4.21
C ARG A 50 -8.12 -0.57 -4.53
N THR A 51 -8.50 -0.85 -5.77
CA THR A 51 -8.87 -2.19 -6.25
C THR A 51 -7.76 -2.84 -7.07
N GLY A 52 -6.54 -2.28 -7.05
CA GLY A 52 -5.37 -2.87 -7.69
C GLY A 52 -5.01 -2.34 -9.06
N ASN A 53 -5.84 -1.49 -9.65
CA ASN A 53 -5.51 -0.82 -10.90
C ASN A 53 -4.73 0.46 -10.60
N ILE A 54 -3.44 0.29 -10.33
CA ILE A 54 -2.53 1.35 -9.88
C ILE A 54 -1.75 1.87 -11.09
N VAL A 55 -2.12 3.05 -11.55
CA VAL A 55 -1.43 3.74 -12.65
C VAL A 55 -0.29 4.61 -12.12
N GLU A 56 0.67 4.93 -12.98
CA GLU A 56 1.72 5.90 -12.67
C GLU A 56 1.22 7.30 -12.97
N ASP A 57 0.54 7.89 -11.99
CA ASP A 57 0.05 9.26 -12.05
C ASP A 57 0.71 10.10 -10.93
N PRO A 58 1.34 11.25 -11.24
CA PRO A 58 2.01 12.08 -10.24
C PRO A 58 1.08 12.51 -9.09
N LYS A 59 -0.19 12.79 -9.37
CA LYS A 59 -1.15 13.22 -8.33
C LYS A 59 -1.59 12.05 -7.45
N LEU A 60 -1.64 10.84 -7.99
CA LEU A 60 -1.82 9.62 -7.22
C LEU A 60 -0.62 9.37 -6.30
N GLN A 61 0.61 9.63 -6.73
CA GLN A 61 1.78 9.51 -5.86
C GLN A 61 1.72 10.50 -4.69
N GLU A 62 1.37 11.76 -4.96
CA GLU A 62 1.12 12.77 -3.92
C GLU A 62 -0.04 12.36 -2.98
N HIS A 63 -1.10 11.77 -3.53
CA HIS A 63 -2.21 11.25 -2.74
C HIS A 63 -1.75 10.15 -1.76
N LEU A 64 -0.95 9.19 -2.24
CA LEU A 64 -0.44 8.09 -1.42
C LEU A 64 0.54 8.57 -0.36
N LEU A 65 1.43 9.51 -0.71
CA LEU A 65 2.31 10.19 0.25
C LEU A 65 1.50 10.86 1.37
N CYS A 66 0.48 11.64 1.01
CA CYS A 66 -0.43 12.25 1.98
C CYS A 66 -1.12 11.22 2.87
N MET A 67 -1.64 10.13 2.29
CA MET A 67 -2.29 9.07 3.05
C MET A 67 -1.33 8.41 4.06
N PHE A 68 -0.11 8.10 3.64
CA PHE A 68 0.89 7.44 4.49
C PHE A 68 1.29 8.32 5.67
N LYS A 69 1.47 9.63 5.44
CA LYS A 69 1.70 10.62 6.49
C LYS A 69 0.53 10.72 7.46
N ARG A 70 -0.70 10.84 6.96
CA ARG A 70 -1.90 10.99 7.82
C ARG A 70 -2.22 9.74 8.63
N ILE A 71 -1.97 8.55 8.09
CA ILE A 71 -2.11 7.30 8.85
C ILE A 71 -1.00 7.18 9.92
N GLY A 72 0.11 7.90 9.72
CA GLY A 72 1.16 8.10 10.71
C GLY A 72 2.32 7.12 10.63
N PHE A 73 2.48 6.40 9.51
CA PHE A 73 3.62 5.49 9.32
C PHE A 73 4.65 6.01 8.32
N MET A 74 4.48 7.23 7.81
CA MET A 74 5.50 7.95 7.06
C MET A 74 5.78 9.28 7.76
N SER A 75 7.06 9.64 7.90
CA SER A 75 7.48 10.90 8.51
C SER A 75 7.24 12.09 7.59
N GLU A 76 7.44 13.31 8.09
CA GLU A 76 7.31 14.51 7.27
C GLU A 76 8.37 14.61 6.16
N GLU A 77 9.53 14.01 6.39
CA GLU A 77 10.63 13.86 5.43
C GLU A 77 10.36 12.75 4.40
N GLY A 78 9.21 12.06 4.48
CA GLY A 78 8.81 11.04 3.51
C GLY A 78 9.43 9.67 3.74
N LYS A 79 9.94 9.39 4.95
CA LYS A 79 10.51 8.08 5.31
C LYS A 79 9.48 7.19 5.99
N ILE A 80 9.37 5.94 5.55
CA ILE A 80 8.47 4.96 6.17
C ILE A 80 9.04 4.53 7.53
N GLN A 81 8.25 4.73 8.57
CA GLN A 81 8.54 4.28 9.94
C GLN A 81 8.19 2.80 10.07
N ARG A 82 9.16 1.93 9.76
CA ARG A 82 9.01 0.47 9.66
C ARG A 82 8.29 -0.15 10.87
N ASP A 83 8.67 0.23 12.09
CA ASP A 83 8.07 -0.32 13.31
C ASP A 83 6.60 0.08 13.48
N VAL A 84 6.24 1.30 13.10
CA VAL A 84 4.86 1.80 13.15
C VAL A 84 4.02 1.08 12.10
N LEU A 85 4.56 0.92 10.90
CA LEU A 85 3.89 0.18 9.82
C LEU A 85 3.70 -1.29 10.20
N ARG A 86 4.72 -1.95 10.76
CA ARG A 86 4.63 -3.34 11.23
C ARG A 86 3.49 -3.52 12.22
N ARG A 87 3.41 -2.69 13.26
CA ARG A 87 2.32 -2.76 14.26
C ARG A 87 0.95 -2.63 13.60
N LYS A 88 0.77 -1.67 12.69
CA LYS A 88 -0.49 -1.48 11.96
C LYS A 88 -0.83 -2.66 11.05
N LEU A 89 0.17 -3.26 10.40
CA LEU A 89 -0.03 -4.45 9.57
C LEU A 89 -0.47 -5.64 10.44
N VAL A 90 0.23 -5.93 11.53
CA VAL A 90 -0.14 -7.00 12.48
C VAL A 90 -1.56 -6.79 13.01
N ASP A 91 -1.93 -5.56 13.34
CA ASP A 91 -3.28 -5.23 13.80
C ASP A 91 -4.37 -5.57 12.78
N VAL A 92 -4.05 -5.49 11.48
CA VAL A 92 -5.01 -5.70 10.39
C VAL A 92 -5.00 -7.14 9.87
N ILE A 93 -3.81 -7.73 9.68
CA ILE A 93 -3.64 -9.05 9.06
C ILE A 93 -3.56 -10.19 10.08
N LYS A 94 -3.32 -9.88 11.36
CA LYS A 94 -3.19 -10.84 12.47
C LYS A 94 -2.12 -11.93 12.25
N ASP A 95 -1.08 -11.60 11.51
CA ASP A 95 0.06 -12.47 11.19
C ASP A 95 1.37 -11.67 11.26
N GLU A 96 2.19 -11.97 12.25
CA GLU A 96 3.46 -11.28 12.49
C GLU A 96 4.54 -11.60 11.45
N GLU A 97 4.66 -12.88 11.07
CA GLU A 97 5.67 -13.32 10.12
C GLU A 97 5.39 -12.74 8.74
N LEU A 98 4.12 -12.72 8.34
CA LEU A 98 3.71 -12.08 7.10
C LEU A 98 3.93 -10.57 7.16
N ALA A 99 3.65 -9.91 8.29
CA ALA A 99 3.92 -8.47 8.43
C ALA A 99 5.41 -8.17 8.27
N ASP A 100 6.27 -8.93 8.94
CA ASP A 100 7.73 -8.78 8.84
C ASP A 100 8.25 -9.02 7.42
N LYS A 101 7.73 -10.05 6.75
CA LYS A 101 8.04 -10.33 5.35
C LYS A 101 7.64 -9.18 4.43
N LEU A 102 6.42 -8.65 4.57
CA LEU A 102 5.94 -7.55 3.74
C LEU A 102 6.73 -6.26 4.00
N ILE A 103 7.09 -5.97 5.24
CA ILE A 103 7.98 -4.85 5.58
C ILE A 103 9.35 -5.03 4.90
N GLY A 104 9.93 -6.23 4.98
CA GLY A 104 11.20 -6.57 4.34
C GLY A 104 11.19 -6.38 2.82
N GLU A 105 10.12 -6.81 2.16
CA GLU A 105 10.02 -6.84 0.69
C GLU A 105 9.48 -5.54 0.08
N CYS A 106 8.55 -4.84 0.75
CA CYS A 106 7.81 -3.72 0.15
C CYS A 106 8.22 -2.33 0.65
N VAL A 107 9.02 -2.23 1.71
CA VAL A 107 9.48 -0.94 2.24
C VAL A 107 10.91 -0.69 1.77
N VAL A 108 11.02 -0.16 0.55
CA VAL A 108 12.27 0.21 -0.11
C VAL A 108 12.20 1.70 -0.46
N GLU A 109 13.21 2.47 -0.08
CA GLU A 109 13.27 3.90 -0.44
C GLU A 109 13.55 4.03 -1.94
N ALA A 110 12.66 4.74 -2.64
CA ALA A 110 12.83 5.11 -4.04
C ALA A 110 13.54 6.47 -4.18
N SER A 111 13.64 6.99 -5.40
CA SER A 111 14.29 8.29 -5.66
C SER A 111 13.56 9.49 -5.05
N THR A 112 12.26 9.36 -4.77
CA THR A 112 11.45 10.38 -4.10
C THR A 112 10.51 9.76 -3.07
N SER A 113 10.02 10.55 -2.12
CA SER A 113 9.03 10.09 -1.13
C SER A 113 7.69 9.68 -1.77
N GLN A 114 7.31 10.36 -2.85
CA GLN A 114 6.14 10.09 -3.67
C GLN A 114 6.23 8.72 -4.34
N LEU A 115 7.39 8.43 -4.96
CA LEU A 115 7.65 7.14 -5.58
C LEU A 115 7.76 6.04 -4.53
N THR A 116 8.40 6.31 -3.39
CA THR A 116 8.45 5.37 -2.26
C THR A 116 7.04 4.97 -1.82
N ALA A 117 6.14 5.94 -1.66
CA ALA A 117 4.75 5.67 -1.30
C ALA A 117 4.03 4.81 -2.37
N LEU A 118 4.19 5.15 -3.65
CA LEU A 118 3.58 4.42 -4.76
C LEU A 118 4.09 2.98 -4.88
N GLU A 119 5.42 2.79 -4.86
CA GLU A 119 6.06 1.49 -5.01
C GLU A 119 5.75 0.56 -3.83
N SER A 120 5.81 1.09 -2.61
CA SER A 120 5.36 0.34 -1.43
C SER A 120 3.89 -0.06 -1.56
N PHE A 121 3.01 0.86 -1.94
CA PHE A 121 1.58 0.57 -2.12
C PHE A 121 1.33 -0.53 -3.18
N LYS A 122 1.99 -0.43 -4.34
CA LYS A 122 1.94 -1.46 -5.39
C LYS A 122 2.40 -2.82 -4.85
N CYS A 123 3.54 -2.86 -4.17
CA CYS A 123 4.08 -4.11 -3.64
C CYS A 123 3.13 -4.76 -2.62
N PHE A 124 2.62 -4.00 -1.64
CA PHE A 124 1.66 -4.54 -0.66
C PHE A 124 0.42 -5.11 -1.35
N PHE A 125 -0.14 -4.39 -2.33
CA PHE A 125 -1.30 -4.86 -3.08
C PHE A 125 -0.97 -6.15 -3.84
N THR A 126 0.13 -6.20 -4.59
CA THR A 126 0.53 -7.40 -5.35
C THR A 126 0.75 -8.62 -4.46
N LYS A 127 1.32 -8.44 -3.27
CA LYS A 127 1.65 -9.56 -2.37
C LYS A 127 0.45 -10.07 -1.57
N THR A 128 -0.53 -9.21 -1.28
CA THR A 128 -1.65 -9.56 -0.40
C THR A 128 -2.99 -9.66 -1.11
N GLY A 129 -3.13 -9.06 -2.29
CA GLY A 129 -4.40 -8.93 -3.01
C GLY A 129 -5.47 -8.13 -2.26
N LEU A 130 -5.09 -7.42 -1.18
CA LEU A 130 -6.04 -6.75 -0.30
C LEU A 130 -6.52 -5.44 -0.92
N PRO A 131 -7.83 -5.28 -1.17
CA PRO A 131 -8.39 -4.00 -1.54
C PRO A 131 -8.28 -3.04 -0.35
N ILE A 132 -7.66 -1.88 -0.56
CA ILE A 132 -7.51 -0.87 0.49
C ILE A 132 -8.76 0.00 0.45
N VAL A 133 -9.64 -0.18 1.43
CA VAL A 133 -10.97 0.43 1.53
C VAL A 133 -10.93 1.94 1.67
#